data_AF-U7P273-F1
#
_entry.id   AF-U7P273-F1
#
_cell.length_a   1.000
_cell.length_b   1.000
_cell.length_c   1.000
_cell.angle_alpha   90.00
_cell.angle_beta   90.00
_cell.angle_gamma   90.00
#
_symmetry.space_group_name_H-M   'P 1'
#
loop_
_entity.id
_entity.type
_entity.pdbx_description
1 polymer ?
#
loop_
_entity_poly.entity_id
_entity_poly.type
_entity_poly.pdbx_seq_one_letter_code
_entity_poly.pdbx_strand_id
1 'polypeptide(L)' 'MHPAKIDRISALLNTSAQDASISLNRLAEDSPAQAMELCAGALVRLNATQAEKTSHRKAFASAARKALKQLERGPQA' A
#
# COMPACT_ATOMS: atom_id res chain seq x y z
N MET A 1 -10.85 11.04 -0.72
CA MET A 1 -10.08 10.18 0.21
C MET A 1 -10.14 10.81 1.60
N HIS A 2 -10.46 10.04 2.65
CA HIS A 2 -10.60 10.58 4.02
C HIS A 2 -9.26 11.13 4.54
N PRO A 3 -9.21 12.24 5.31
CA PRO A 3 -7.96 12.87 5.78
C PRO A 3 -6.98 11.90 6.45
N ALA A 4 -7.47 11.06 7.37
CA ALA A 4 -6.66 10.04 8.05
C ALA A 4 -5.94 9.06 7.09
N LYS A 5 -6.46 8.84 5.87
CA LYS A 5 -5.81 7.98 4.86
C LYS A 5 -4.69 8.72 4.13
N ILE A 6 -4.82 10.03 3.94
CA ILE A 6 -3.77 10.90 3.36
C ILE A 6 -2.55 10.90 4.30
N ASP A 7 -2.78 11.00 5.61
CA ASP A 7 -1.72 10.98 6.62
C ASP A 7 -0.97 9.64 6.60
N ARG A 8 -1.71 8.54 6.50
CA ARG A 8 -1.15 7.18 6.46
C ARG A 8 -0.32 6.92 5.20
N ILE A 9 -0.77 7.40 4.03
CA ILE A 9 0.03 7.35 2.79
C ILE A 9 1.29 8.19 2.93
N SER A 10 1.20 9.38 3.51
CA SER A 10 2.36 10.25 3.73
C SER A 10 3.38 9.58 4.65
N ALA A 11 2.92 8.93 5.72
CA ALA A 11 3.77 8.15 6.62
C ALA A 11 4.49 6.99 5.90
N LEU A 12 3.77 6.23 5.06
CA LEU A 12 4.37 5.15 4.25
C LEU A 12 5.42 5.65 3.25
N LEU A 13 5.25 6.86 2.72
CA LEU A 13 6.22 7.46 1.80
C LEU A 13 7.45 8.01 2.53
N ASN A 14 7.32 8.41 3.80
CA ASN A 14 8.39 9.02 4.59
C ASN A 14 9.21 8.02 5.41
N THR A 15 8.82 6.74 5.42
CA THR A 15 9.61 5.65 5.99
C THR A 15 10.47 4.94 4.92
N SER A 16 11.29 3.97 5.34
CA SER A 16 12.04 3.12 4.42
C SER A 16 11.11 2.25 3.58
N ALA A 17 11.54 1.88 2.37
CA ALA A 17 10.75 0.99 1.51
C ALA A 17 10.54 -0.40 2.14
N GLN A 18 11.47 -0.84 2.99
CA GLN A 18 11.39 -2.11 3.70
C GLN A 18 10.33 -2.06 4.81
N ASP A 19 10.31 -1.01 5.62
CA ASP A 19 9.31 -0.85 6.68
C ASP A 19 7.90 -0.66 6.11
N ALA A 20 7.79 0.08 5.00
CA ALA A 20 6.55 0.21 4.26
C ALA A 20 6.07 -1.15 3.73
N SER A 21 6.98 -1.97 3.19
CA SER A 21 6.68 -3.32 2.72
C SER A 21 6.19 -4.22 3.85
N ILE A 22 6.88 -4.25 5.01
CA ILE A 22 6.48 -5.05 6.17
C ILE A 22 5.07 -4.66 6.64
N SER A 23 4.84 -3.35 6.80
CA SER A 23 3.56 -2.81 7.25
C SER A 23 2.41 -3.15 6.31
N LEU A 24 2.63 -2.99 5.00
CA LEU A 24 1.61 -3.25 3.98
C LEU A 24 1.38 -4.74 3.75
N ASN A 25 2.41 -5.58 3.88
CA ASN A 25 2.25 -7.03 3.74
C ASN A 25 1.46 -7.66 4.87
N ARG A 26 1.61 -7.14 6.10
CA ARG A 26 0.75 -7.51 7.23
C ARG A 26 -0.67 -7.02 7.02
N LEU A 27 -0.84 -5.76 6.61
CA LEU A 27 -2.16 -5.21 6.32
C LEU A 27 -2.87 -5.94 5.18
N ALA A 28 -2.12 -6.44 4.18
CA ALA A 28 -2.66 -7.24 3.09
C ALA A 28 -3.20 -8.60 3.55
N GLU A 29 -2.82 -9.09 4.72
CA GLU A 29 -3.40 -10.28 5.35
C GLU A 29 -4.61 -9.89 6.20
N ASP A 30 -4.45 -8.90 7.09
CA ASP A 30 -5.46 -8.52 8.07
C ASP A 30 -6.67 -7.78 7.45
N SER A 31 -6.41 -6.92 6.46
CA SER A 31 -7.42 -6.07 5.80
C SER A 31 -7.04 -5.79 4.34
N PRO A 32 -7.20 -6.78 3.45
CA PRO A 32 -6.69 -6.69 2.08
C PRO A 32 -7.32 -5.56 1.26
N ALA A 33 -8.61 -5.25 1.46
CA ALA A 33 -9.25 -4.11 0.80
C ALA A 33 -8.60 -2.77 1.20
N GLN A 34 -8.31 -2.59 2.49
CA GLN A 34 -7.65 -1.40 2.99
C GLN A 34 -6.20 -1.31 2.48
N ALA A 35 -5.48 -2.43 2.47
CA ALA A 35 -4.12 -2.48 1.94
C ALA A 35 -4.07 -2.06 0.46
N MET A 36 -5.02 -2.53 -0.34
CA MET A 36 -5.11 -2.19 -1.75
C MET A 36 -5.39 -0.70 -1.96
N GLU A 37 -6.34 -0.12 -1.22
CA GLU A 37 -6.65 1.31 -1.30
C GLU A 37 -5.42 2.17 -0.97
N LEU A 38 -4.69 1.84 0.10
CA LEU A 38 -3.49 2.57 0.50
C LEU A 38 -2.37 2.45 -0.54
N CYS A 39 -2.13 1.26 -1.10
CA CYS A 39 -1.12 1.05 -2.13
C CYS A 39 -1.45 1.84 -3.40
N ALA A 40 -2.71 1.81 -3.85
CA ALA A 40 -3.17 2.58 -5.00
C ALA A 40 -2.99 4.08 -4.78
N GLY A 41 -3.43 4.60 -3.63
CA GLY A 41 -3.26 6.01 -3.28
C GLY A 41 -1.79 6.44 -3.20
N ALA A 42 -0.92 5.60 -2.65
CA ALA A 42 0.51 5.89 -2.57
C ALA A 42 1.18 5.89 -3.95
N LEU A 43 0.81 4.98 -4.86
CA LEU A 43 1.30 4.96 -6.24
C LEU A 43 0.82 6.18 -7.04
N VAL A 44 -0.45 6.56 -6.90
CA VAL A 44 -0.98 7.79 -7.51
C VAL A 44 -0.21 9.01 -7.03
N ARG A 45 0.06 9.11 -5.72
CA ARG A 45 0.82 10.22 -5.16
C ARG A 45 2.26 10.25 -5.67
N LEU A 46 2.95 9.11 -5.74
CA LEU A 46 4.30 9.02 -6.32
C LEU A 46 4.35 9.41 -7.80
N ASN A 47 3.29 9.12 -8.56
CA ASN A 47 3.17 9.56 -9.95
C ASN A 47 2.98 11.07 -10.03
N ALA A 48 2.07 11.63 -9.21
CA ALA A 48 1.77 13.06 -9.18
C ALA A 48 2.98 13.90 -8.76
N THR A 49 3.79 13.43 -7.81
CA THR A 49 4.98 14.15 -7.34
C THR A 49 6.23 13.88 -8.17
N GLN A 50 6.15 13.02 -9.20
CA GLN A 50 7.31 12.54 -9.98
C GLN A 50 8.49 12.07 -9.13
N ALA A 51 8.21 11.56 -7.92
CA ALA A 51 9.27 11.19 -7.00
C ALA A 51 9.95 9.89 -7.46
N GLU A 52 11.28 9.92 -7.52
CA GLU A 52 12.12 8.77 -7.86
C GLU A 52 12.30 7.81 -6.67
N LYS A 53 11.18 7.27 -6.15
CA LYS A 53 11.16 6.27 -5.08
C LYS A 53 10.90 4.85 -5.61
N THR A 54 11.81 4.34 -6.46
CA THR A 54 11.65 3.04 -7.14
C THR A 54 11.43 1.88 -6.17
N SER A 55 12.12 1.86 -5.03
CA SER A 55 11.95 0.81 -4.02
C SER A 55 10.56 0.84 -3.38
N HIS A 56 10.01 2.02 -3.06
CA HIS A 56 8.63 2.15 -2.57
C HIS A 56 7.62 1.70 -3.61
N ARG A 57 7.82 2.06 -4.89
CA ARG A 57 6.93 1.61 -5.98
C ARG A 57 6.86 0.08 -6.05
N LYS A 58 8.02 -0.59 -5.96
CA LYS A 58 8.09 -2.06 -5.94
C LYS A 58 7.41 -2.64 -4.70
N ALA A 59 7.65 -2.06 -3.52
CA ALA A 59 7.01 -2.50 -2.27
C ALA A 59 5.47 -2.38 -2.35
N PHE A 60 4.96 -1.24 -2.79
CA PHE A 60 3.51 -1.00 -2.93
C PHE A 60 2.87 -1.91 -3.97
N ALA A 61 3.50 -2.09 -5.13
CA ALA A 61 2.98 -2.99 -6.16
C ALA A 61 2.95 -4.45 -5.68
N SER A 62 3.98 -4.89 -4.94
CA SER A 62 4.04 -6.24 -4.37
C SER A 62 2.92 -6.47 -3.34
N ALA A 63 2.76 -5.54 -2.39
CA ALA A 63 1.73 -5.63 -1.38
C ALA A 63 0.31 -5.55 -1.98
N ALA A 64 0.10 -4.70 -2.98
CA ALA A 64 -1.18 -4.62 -3.70
C ALA A 64 -1.54 -5.95 -4.39
N ARG A 65 -0.57 -6.63 -5.02
CA ARG A 65 -0.78 -7.95 -5.63
C ARG A 65 -1.13 -9.00 -4.57
N LYS A 66 -0.47 -8.97 -3.41
CA LYS A 66 -0.79 -9.87 -2.29
C LYS A 66 -2.22 -9.64 -1.79
N ALA A 67 -2.59 -8.39 -1.56
CA ALA A 67 -3.93 -8.01 -1.13
C ALA A 67 -5.00 -8.46 -2.15
N LEU A 68 -4.76 -8.26 -3.45
CA LEU A 68 -5.65 -8.73 -4.51
C LEU A 68 -5.87 -10.24 -4.44
N LYS A 69 -4.79 -11.03 -4.31
CA LYS A 69 -4.88 -12.48 -4.16
C LYS A 69 -5.67 -12.92 -2.93
N GLN A 70 -5.64 -12.15 -1.85
CA GLN A 70 -6.45 -12.45 -0.66
C GLN A 70 -7.93 -12.13 -0.91
N LEU A 71 -8.25 -11.02 -1.59
CA LEU A 71 -9.64 -10.70 -1.96
C LEU A 71 -10.24 -11.71 -2.95
N GLU A 72 -9.43 -12.20 -3.89
CA GLU A 72 -9.83 -13.24 -4.85
C GLU A 72 -10.26 -14.55 -4.17
N ARG A 73 -9.78 -14.83 -2.95
CA ARG A 73 -10.18 -16.01 -2.17
C ARG A 73 -11.56 -15.89 -1.53
N GLY A 74 -12.21 -14.73 -1.63
CA GLY A 74 -13.50 -14.46 -1.01
C GLY A 74 -13.40 -14.20 0.50
N PRO A 75 -14.54 -13.98 1.19
CA PRO A 75 -14.56 -13.83 2.64
C PRO A 75 -14.01 -15.10 3.29
N GLN A 76 -12.93 -15.00 4.05
CA GLN A 76 -12.51 -16.11 4.90
C GLN A 76 -13.49 -16.18 6.08
N ALA A 77 -14.13 -17.34 6.21
CA ALA A 77 -15.15 -17.63 7.23
C ALA A 77 -14.59 -17.57 8.65
#